data_AF-A0A942RR81-F1
#
_entry.id   AF-A0A942RR81-F1
#
_cell.length_a   1.000
_cell.length_b   1.000
_cell.length_c   1.000
_cell.angle_alpha   90.00
_cell.angle_beta   90.00
_cell.angle_gamma   90.00
#
_symmetry.space_group_name_H-M   'P 1'
#
loop_
_entity.id
_entity.type
_entity.pdbx_description
1 polymer ?
#
loop_
_entity_poly.entity_id
_entity_poly.type
_entity_poly.pdbx_seq_one_letter_code
_entity_poly.pdbx_strand_id
1 'polypeptide(L)'
;MRRLEMLKAREILRLKFEAGLSVRDIGNACNCGKSTVSDLLKRAQKAKITWPIELTDKQLMSALYPPTESPTSHPEPDMEYTFHEMKKKNVTLMLLWEEYNLSSRKV
;
A
#
# COMPACT_ATOMS: atom_id res chain seq x y z
N MET A 1 -0.19 3.41 9.58
CA MET A 1 -0.89 2.10 9.68
C MET A 1 -0.78 1.58 11.11
N ARG A 2 -1.90 1.16 11.71
CA ARG A 2 -1.99 0.83 13.14
C ARG A 2 -1.41 -0.57 13.43
N ARG A 3 -0.49 -0.65 14.40
CA ARG A 3 0.22 -1.84 14.92
C ARG A 3 -0.68 -3.03 15.33
N LEU A 4 -1.97 -2.78 15.57
CA LEU A 4 -3.00 -3.78 15.90
C LEU A 4 -3.28 -4.81 14.78
N GLU A 5 -2.86 -4.57 13.55
CA GLU A 5 -3.03 -5.54 12.44
C GLU A 5 -2.00 -6.68 12.43
N MET A 6 -0.83 -6.51 13.06
CA MET A 6 0.27 -7.48 12.95
C MET A 6 -0.07 -8.85 13.56
N LEU A 7 -0.64 -8.85 14.77
CA LEU A 7 -1.02 -10.10 15.46
C LEU A 7 -2.23 -10.79 14.78
N LYS A 8 -3.10 -10.02 14.13
CA LYS A 8 -4.30 -10.56 13.48
C LYS A 8 -3.98 -11.22 12.14
N ALA A 9 -2.96 -10.78 11.42
CA ALA A 9 -2.59 -11.35 10.12
C ALA A 9 -2.24 -12.84 10.23
N ARG A 10 -1.42 -13.21 11.21
CA ARG A 10 -1.04 -14.61 11.45
C ARG A 10 -2.24 -15.45 11.85
N GLU A 11 -3.08 -14.92 12.74
CA GLU A 11 -4.29 -15.61 13.20
C GLU A 11 -5.31 -15.80 12.07
N ILE A 12 -5.50 -14.81 11.20
CA ILE A 12 -6.36 -14.92 10.00
C ILE A 12 -5.88 -16.06 9.10
N LEU A 13 -4.57 -16.15 8.84
CA LEU A 13 -4.00 -17.21 8.02
C LEU A 13 -4.17 -18.57 8.72
N ARG A 14 -3.91 -18.64 10.02
CA ARG A 14 -4.15 -19.84 10.83
C ARG A 14 -5.60 -20.31 10.74
N LEU A 15 -6.57 -19.44 11.03
CA LEU A 15 -7.99 -19.78 10.99
C LEU A 15 -8.46 -20.18 9.58
N LYS A 16 -7.82 -19.64 8.53
CA LYS A 16 -8.15 -20.00 7.16
C LYS A 16 -7.60 -21.36 6.74
N PHE A 17 -6.33 -21.64 7.05
CA PHE A 17 -5.63 -22.83 6.56
C PHE A 17 -5.70 -24.02 7.52
N GLU A 18 -5.71 -23.78 8.84
CA GLU A 18 -5.79 -24.82 9.86
C GLU A 18 -7.25 -25.16 10.21
N ALA A 19 -8.09 -24.14 10.43
CA ALA A 19 -9.48 -24.34 10.84
C ALA A 19 -10.50 -24.33 9.68
N GLY A 20 -10.09 -23.98 8.46
CA GLY A 20 -10.96 -24.00 7.27
C GLY A 20 -12.14 -23.02 7.31
N LEU A 21 -12.10 -22.01 8.18
CA LEU A 21 -13.24 -21.11 8.42
C LEU A 21 -13.59 -20.22 7.22
N SER A 22 -14.84 -19.76 7.21
CA SER A 22 -15.30 -18.78 6.24
C SER A 22 -14.71 -17.40 6.55
N VAL A 23 -14.56 -16.55 5.53
CA VAL A 23 -14.06 -15.17 5.68
C VAL A 23 -14.89 -14.36 6.68
N ARG A 24 -16.20 -14.67 6.77
CA ARG A 24 -17.11 -14.00 7.70
C ARG A 24 -16.82 -14.39 9.15
N ASP A 25 -16.61 -15.68 9.40
CA ASP A 25 -16.35 -16.19 10.75
C ASP A 25 -14.97 -15.80 11.25
N ILE A 26 -13.97 -15.77 10.34
CA ILE A 26 -12.65 -15.22 10.61
C ILE A 26 -12.75 -13.72 10.98
N GLY A 27 -13.55 -12.96 10.25
CA GLY A 27 -13.79 -11.54 10.55
C GLY A 27 -14.36 -11.33 11.96
N ASN A 28 -15.34 -12.16 12.33
CA ASN A 28 -15.93 -12.14 13.67
C ASN A 28 -14.91 -12.53 14.75
N ALA A 29 -14.13 -13.59 14.54
CA ALA A 29 -13.14 -14.08 15.50
C ALA A 29 -11.98 -13.09 15.70
N CYS A 30 -11.48 -12.48 14.63
CA CYS A 30 -10.38 -11.52 14.69
C CYS A 30 -10.84 -10.07 14.91
N ASN A 31 -12.15 -9.83 15.10
CA ASN A 31 -12.76 -8.51 15.20
C ASN A 31 -12.27 -7.54 14.09
N CYS A 32 -12.44 -7.97 12.84
CA CYS A 32 -12.03 -7.24 11.64
C CYS A 32 -13.07 -7.39 10.52
N GLY A 33 -13.12 -6.41 9.62
CA GLY A 33 -14.10 -6.41 8.53
C GLY A 33 -13.84 -7.54 7.51
N LYS A 34 -14.90 -8.07 6.91
CA LYS A 34 -14.83 -9.06 5.81
C LYS A 34 -13.90 -8.62 4.68
N SER A 35 -13.92 -7.32 4.34
CA SER A 35 -13.06 -6.72 3.31
C SER A 35 -11.59 -6.87 3.68
N THR A 36 -11.22 -6.50 4.90
CA THR A 36 -9.85 -6.62 5.43
C THR A 36 -9.35 -8.06 5.37
N VAL A 37 -10.15 -9.03 5.82
CA VAL A 37 -9.77 -10.46 5.75
C VAL A 37 -9.59 -10.89 4.30
N SER A 38 -10.51 -10.50 3.41
CA SER A 38 -10.43 -10.85 1.99
C SER A 38 -9.18 -10.27 1.32
N ASP A 39 -8.88 -8.99 1.57
CA ASP A 39 -7.71 -8.31 1.03
C ASP A 39 -6.41 -8.92 1.56
N LEU A 40 -6.38 -9.29 2.84
CA LEU A 40 -5.23 -9.94 3.45
C LEU A 40 -4.98 -11.32 2.81
N LEU A 41 -6.01 -12.14 2.62
CA LEU A 41 -5.89 -13.44 1.96
C LEU A 41 -5.43 -13.31 0.50
N LYS A 42 -5.95 -12.31 -0.24
CA LYS A 42 -5.49 -12.02 -1.61
C LYS A 42 -4.03 -11.60 -1.65
N ARG A 43 -3.60 -10.75 -0.71
CA ARG A 43 -2.19 -10.32 -0.59
C ARG A 43 -1.29 -11.51 -0.22
N ALA A 44 -1.72 -12.36 0.71
CA ALA A 44 -1.00 -13.57 1.09
C ALA A 44 -0.82 -14.50 -0.11
N GLN A 45 -1.88 -14.70 -0.91
CA GLN A 45 -1.82 -15.48 -2.15
C GLN A 45 -0.87 -14.85 -3.17
N LYS A 46 -0.91 -13.53 -3.35
CA LYS A 46 0.01 -12.79 -4.24
C LYS A 46 1.47 -12.91 -3.79
N ALA A 47 1.71 -12.86 -2.49
CA ALA A 47 3.02 -13.06 -1.88
C ALA A 47 3.42 -14.55 -1.77
N LYS A 48 2.60 -15.48 -2.30
CA LYS A 48 2.82 -16.94 -2.28
C LYS A 48 3.10 -17.50 -0.88
N ILE A 49 2.48 -16.89 0.13
CA ILE A 49 2.64 -17.30 1.53
C ILE A 49 1.81 -18.56 1.74
N THR A 50 2.48 -19.63 2.15
CA THR A 50 1.84 -20.92 2.45
C THR A 50 1.89 -21.17 3.95
N TRP A 51 0.82 -21.72 4.51
CA TRP A 51 0.78 -22.18 5.89
C TRP A 51 1.31 -23.63 5.98
N PRO A 52 2.10 -24.01 7.01
CA PRO A 52 2.58 -23.21 8.13
C PRO A 52 3.69 -22.23 7.74
N ILE A 53 3.71 -21.08 8.40
CA ILE A 53 4.61 -19.97 8.07
C ILE A 53 5.71 -19.91 9.14
N GLU A 54 6.97 -20.04 8.75
CA GLU A 54 8.13 -19.86 9.66
C GLU A 54 8.63 -18.41 9.73
N LEU A 55 7.97 -17.50 9.01
CA LEU A 55 8.30 -16.08 8.98
C LEU A 55 7.91 -15.40 10.29
N THR A 56 8.75 -14.49 10.76
CA THR A 56 8.40 -13.58 11.85
C THR A 56 7.28 -12.63 11.44
N ASP A 57 6.53 -12.09 12.41
CA ASP A 57 5.43 -11.16 12.12
C ASP A 57 5.88 -9.95 11.28
N LYS A 58 7.12 -9.50 11.50
CA LYS A 58 7.72 -8.40 10.73
C LYS A 58 7.94 -8.78 9.26
N GLN A 59 8.45 -9.97 8.99
CA GLN A 59 8.66 -10.47 7.63
C GLN A 59 7.33 -10.72 6.92
N LEU A 60 6.35 -11.30 7.62
CA LEU A 60 4.99 -11.50 7.09
C LEU A 60 4.37 -10.17 6.66
N MET A 61 4.45 -9.16 7.51
CA MET A 61 3.93 -7.82 7.20
C MET A 61 4.65 -7.18 6.02
N SER A 62 5.98 -7.31 5.94
CA SER A 62 6.75 -6.80 4.79
C SER A 62 6.38 -7.49 3.48
N ALA A 63 6.01 -8.77 3.52
CA ALA A 63 5.57 -9.51 2.33
C ALA A 63 4.13 -9.16 1.92
N LEU A 64 3.23 -8.97 2.90
CA LEU A 64 1.83 -8.58 2.64
C LEU A 64 1.70 -7.12 2.21
N TYR A 65 2.50 -6.25 2.80
CA TYR A 65 2.54 -4.82 2.58
C TYR A 65 3.97 -4.41 2.21
N PRO A 66 4.44 -4.78 1.00
CA PRO A 66 5.72 -4.27 0.54
C PRO A 66 5.66 -2.75 0.59
N PRO A 67 6.77 -2.07 0.95
CA PRO A 67 6.88 -0.65 0.73
C PRO A 67 6.46 -0.39 -0.70
N THR A 68 5.53 0.54 -0.89
CA THR A 68 5.34 1.07 -2.23
C THR A 68 6.64 1.77 -2.55
N GLU A 69 7.52 1.07 -3.27
CA GLU A 69 8.51 1.73 -4.11
C GLU A 69 7.67 2.44 -5.17
N SER A 70 7.06 3.56 -4.79
CA SER A 70 6.68 4.56 -5.76
C SER A 70 7.98 4.86 -6.48
N PRO A 71 8.08 4.68 -7.80
CA PRO A 71 9.17 5.25 -8.56
C PRO A 71 8.95 6.78 -8.52
N THR A 72 9.25 7.41 -7.39
CA THR A 72 9.44 8.85 -7.29
C THR A 72 10.83 9.13 -7.86
N SER A 73 11.01 8.79 -9.13
CA SER A 73 11.99 9.43 -10.00
C SER A 73 11.29 10.55 -10.76
N HIS A 74 10.33 11.21 -10.11
CA HIS A 74 9.88 12.51 -10.54
C HIS A 74 10.84 13.49 -9.88
N PRO A 75 11.77 14.11 -10.63
CA PRO A 75 12.65 15.11 -10.06
C PRO A 75 11.78 16.20 -9.44
N GLU A 76 11.95 16.53 -8.16
CA GLU A 76 11.10 17.52 -7.50
C GLU A 76 11.05 18.82 -8.32
N PRO A 77 9.87 19.44 -8.50
CA PRO A 77 9.77 20.69 -9.24
C PRO A 77 10.59 21.77 -8.54
N ASP A 78 11.28 22.61 -9.32
CA ASP A 78 11.98 23.77 -8.80
C ASP A 78 10.96 24.74 -8.18
N MET A 79 11.00 24.84 -6.84
CA MET A 79 10.07 25.66 -6.07
C MET A 79 10.31 27.15 -6.27
N GLU A 80 11.55 27.56 -6.56
CA GLU A 80 11.91 28.95 -6.83
C GLU A 80 11.37 29.37 -8.20
N TYR A 81 11.54 28.52 -9.22
CA TYR A 81 10.90 28.70 -10.54
C TYR A 81 9.38 28.78 -10.42
N THR A 82 8.76 27.82 -9.72
CA THR A 82 7.30 27.77 -9.53
C THR A 82 6.77 29.05 -8.88
N PHE A 83 7.45 29.56 -7.84
CA PHE A 83 7.05 30.79 -7.15
C PHE A 83 7.18 32.04 -8.04
N HIS A 84 8.20 32.11 -8.89
CA HIS A 84 8.37 33.22 -9.82
C HIS A 84 7.34 33.19 -10.96
N GLU A 85 7.07 32.02 -11.54
CA GLU A 85 6.08 31.87 -12.61
C GLU A 85 4.66 32.19 -12.13
N MET A 86 4.30 31.79 -10.90
CA MET A 86 3.01 32.11 -10.29
C MET A 86 2.74 33.62 -10.12
N LYS A 87 3.76 34.48 -10.21
CA LYS A 87 3.61 35.94 -10.15
C LYS A 87 3.26 36.56 -11.50
N LYS A 88 3.39 35.83 -12.62
CA LYS A 88 3.07 36.33 -13.96
C LYS A 88 1.56 36.31 -14.19
N LYS A 89 1.06 37.29 -14.97
CA LYS A 89 -0.34 37.31 -15.38
C LYS A 89 -0.63 36.11 -16.28
N ASN A 90 -1.72 35.40 -16.02
CA ASN A 90 -2.21 34.22 -16.75
C ASN A 90 -1.45 32.90 -16.52
N VAL A 91 -0.56 32.81 -15.53
CA VAL A 91 0.01 31.52 -15.11
C VAL A 91 -0.90 30.85 -14.08
N THR A 92 -1.13 29.55 -14.23
CA THR A 92 -1.88 28.74 -13.27
C THR A 92 -1.03 27.57 -12.79
N LEU A 93 -1.31 27.08 -11.58
CA LEU A 93 -0.65 25.88 -11.06
C LEU A 93 -0.88 24.66 -11.98
N MET A 94 -2.03 24.60 -12.66
CA MET A 94 -2.34 23.55 -13.63
C MET A 94 -1.43 23.60 -14.85
N LEU A 95 -1.16 24.80 -15.38
CA LEU A 95 -0.22 25.00 -16.49
C LEU A 95 1.20 24.54 -16.12
N LEU A 96 1.69 24.95 -14.94
CA LEU A 96 3.02 24.55 -14.44
C LEU A 96 3.12 23.03 -14.21
N TRP A 97 2.04 22.41 -13.74
CA TRP A 97 1.96 20.96 -13.55
C TRP A 97 1.97 20.19 -14.88
N GLU A 98 1.31 20.70 -15.92
CA GLU A 98 1.36 20.12 -17.27
C GLU A 98 2.78 20.18 -17.86
N GLU A 99 3.46 21.33 -17.75
CA GLU A 99 4.85 21.50 -18.21
C GLU A 99 5.81 20.55 -17.48
N TYR A 100 5.65 20.42 -16.17
CA TYR A 100 6.43 19.52 -15.33
C TYR A 100 6.22 18.04 -15.72
N ASN A 101 4.97 17.62 -15.96
CA ASN A 101 4.67 16.26 -16.39
C ASN A 101 5.21 15.95 -17.80
N LEU A 102 5.10 16.90 -18.73
CA LEU A 102 5.63 16.76 -20.09
C LEU A 102 7.16 16.65 -20.09
N SER A 103 7.83 17.40 -19.21
CA SER A 103 9.29 17.36 -19.04
C SER A 103 9.74 16.05 -18.37
N SER A 104 8.98 15.57 -17.38
CA SER A 104 9.27 14.31 -16.68
C SER A 104 9.03 13.04 -17.52
N ARG A 105 8.34 13.14 -18.66
CA ARG A 105 8.00 12.00 -19.54
C ARG A 105 8.97 11.79 -20.70
N LYS A 106 9.97 12.67 -20.87
CA LYS A 106 10.95 12.64 -21.99
C LYS A 106 12.25 11.88 -21.70
N VAL A 107 12.31 11.09 -20.62
CA VAL A 107 13.48 10.27 -20.24
C VAL A 107 13.16 8.79 -20.40
#